data_AF-A0A6J4LEV8-F1
#
_entry.id   AF-A0A6J4LEV8-F1
#
_cell.length_a   1.000
_cell.length_b   1.000
_cell.length_c   1.000
_cell.angle_alpha   90.00
_cell.angle_beta   90.00
_cell.angle_gamma   90.00
#
_symmetry.space_group_name_H-M   'P 1'
#
loop_
_entity.id
_entity.type
_entity.pdbx_description
1 polymer ?
#
loop_
_entity_poly.entity_id
_entity_poly.type
_entity_poly.pdbx_seq_one_letter_code
_entity_poly.pdbx_strand_id
1 'polypeptide(L)'
;VHDEAASADATDWPQILALYSVLERMSDNPMVTLNRVIAAAMVKGPEAGLELLKALDDDPRMRGHYRLDAVRAHLYERAGDRGRAVAHYRAAAERTASIPERDYLALKAARLSAGQPAG
;
A
#
# COMPACT_ATOMS: atom_id res chain seq x y z
N VAL A 1 21.05 -13.72 -9.74
CA VAL A 1 20.05 -14.72 -10.19
C VAL A 1 18.69 -14.08 -10.02
N HIS A 2 17.86 -14.21 -11.05
CA HIS A 2 16.93 -13.19 -11.52
C HIS A 2 15.67 -13.02 -10.67
N ASP A 3 15.24 -11.75 -10.58
CA ASP A 3 13.85 -11.29 -10.45
C ASP A 3 12.91 -12.17 -11.25
N GLU A 4 11.86 -12.71 -10.62
CA GLU A 4 10.59 -13.08 -11.28
C GLU A 4 9.58 -13.56 -10.23
N ALA A 5 8.97 -12.63 -9.50
CA ALA A 5 7.58 -12.83 -9.05
C ALA A 5 6.70 -12.19 -10.14
N ALA A 6 6.31 -12.99 -11.14
CA ALA A 6 5.61 -12.54 -12.35
C ALA A 6 4.17 -12.00 -12.08
N SER A 7 3.70 -12.05 -10.85
CA SER A 7 2.53 -11.31 -10.37
C SER A 7 2.64 -11.15 -8.85
N ALA A 8 1.99 -10.13 -8.29
CA ALA A 8 1.85 -10.02 -6.83
C ALA A 8 1.31 -11.33 -6.25
N ASP A 9 0.41 -12.02 -6.95
CA ASP A 9 -0.20 -13.29 -6.51
C ASP A 9 0.75 -14.50 -6.48
N ALA A 10 1.90 -14.44 -7.16
CA ALA A 10 2.93 -15.50 -7.12
C ALA A 10 3.79 -15.44 -5.84
N THR A 11 3.62 -14.42 -5.01
CA THR A 11 4.37 -14.22 -3.78
C THR A 11 3.74 -15.03 -2.63
N ASP A 12 4.56 -15.71 -1.81
CA ASP A 12 4.08 -16.36 -0.58
C ASP A 12 3.78 -15.30 0.50
N TRP A 13 2.62 -14.67 0.36
CA TRP A 13 2.16 -13.63 1.28
C TRP A 13 1.98 -14.10 2.72
N PRO A 14 1.47 -15.32 3.00
CA PRO A 14 1.46 -15.85 4.37
C PRO A 14 2.85 -15.88 5.01
N GLN A 15 3.87 -16.32 4.27
CA GLN A 15 5.25 -16.33 4.76
C GLN A 15 5.79 -14.90 4.98
N ILE A 16 5.56 -13.98 4.04
CA ILE A 16 5.96 -12.57 4.18
C ILE A 16 5.26 -11.90 5.38
N LEU A 17 3.96 -12.18 5.59
CA LEU A 17 3.22 -11.68 6.74
C LEU A 17 3.81 -12.18 8.06
N ALA A 18 4.18 -13.47 8.12
CA ALA A 18 4.83 -14.04 9.30
C ALA A 18 6.18 -13.36 9.58
N LEU A 19 6.98 -13.12 8.54
CA LEU A 19 8.27 -12.42 8.65
C LEU A 19 8.10 -10.99 9.18
N TYR A 20 7.20 -10.19 8.59
CA TYR A 20 6.95 -8.82 9.08
C TYR A 20 6.35 -8.80 10.48
N SER A 21 5.56 -9.80 10.87
CA SER A 21 5.05 -9.94 12.24
C SER A 21 6.17 -10.24 13.25
N VAL A 22 7.22 -10.96 12.83
CA VAL A 22 8.42 -11.15 13.65
C VAL A 22 9.21 -9.83 13.74
N LEU A 23 9.45 -9.16 12.62
CA LEU A 23 10.20 -7.90 12.57
C LEU A 23 9.55 -6.77 13.38
N GLU A 24 8.22 -6.66 13.36
CA GLU A 24 7.47 -5.67 14.16
C GLU A 24 7.69 -5.87 15.66
N ARG A 25 7.85 -7.12 16.12
CA ARG A 25 8.19 -7.42 17.53
C ARG A 25 9.63 -7.08 17.89
N MET A 26 10.49 -6.89 16.89
CA MET A 26 11.93 -6.63 17.08
C MET A 26 12.32 -5.18 16.77
N SER A 27 11.44 -4.39 16.14
CA SER A 27 11.69 -2.99 15.81
C SER A 27 10.44 -2.13 15.95
N ASP A 28 10.57 -0.96 16.55
CA ASP A 28 9.54 0.10 16.55
C ASP A 28 9.63 0.97 15.27
N ASN A 29 9.84 0.34 14.11
CA ASN A 29 9.92 1.04 12.84
C ASN A 29 8.54 1.05 12.15
N PRO A 30 7.89 2.21 11.99
CA PRO A 30 6.54 2.27 11.42
C PRO A 30 6.48 1.83 9.95
N MET A 31 7.60 1.83 9.22
CA MET A 31 7.68 1.26 7.88
C MET A 31 7.53 -0.27 7.88
N VAL A 32 7.94 -0.95 8.95
CA VAL A 32 7.74 -2.41 9.12
C VAL A 32 6.25 -2.70 9.30
N THR A 33 5.56 -1.93 10.12
CA THR A 33 4.09 -2.02 10.28
C THR A 33 3.37 -1.70 8.96
N LEU A 34 3.82 -0.69 8.21
CA LEU A 34 3.23 -0.38 6.90
C LEU A 34 3.39 -1.54 5.91
N ASN A 35 4.55 -2.20 5.88
CA ASN A 35 4.74 -3.39 5.05
C ASN A 35 3.88 -4.57 5.51
N ARG A 36 3.69 -4.73 6.82
CA ARG A 36 2.79 -5.76 7.40
C ARG A 36 1.33 -5.54 6.97
N VAL A 37 0.88 -4.29 6.87
CA VAL A 37 -0.45 -3.94 6.37
C VAL A 37 -0.67 -4.52 4.96
N ILE A 38 0.30 -4.35 4.06
CA ILE A 38 0.23 -4.89 2.70
C ILE A 38 0.14 -6.41 2.75
N ALA A 39 1.04 -7.06 3.50
CA ALA A 39 1.04 -8.52 3.61
C ALA A 39 -0.28 -9.06 4.18
N ALA A 40 -0.86 -8.39 5.18
CA ALA A 40 -2.15 -8.76 5.75
C ALA A 40 -3.28 -8.60 4.73
N ALA A 41 -3.26 -7.55 3.92
CA ALA A 41 -4.25 -7.33 2.86
C ALA A 41 -4.20 -8.43 1.79
N MET A 42 -3.00 -8.89 1.45
CA MET A 42 -2.81 -9.96 0.46
C MET A 42 -3.31 -11.32 0.97
N VAL A 43 -3.17 -11.60 2.28
CA VAL A 43 -3.58 -12.87 2.89
C VAL A 43 -5.06 -12.90 3.29
N LYS A 44 -5.55 -11.81 3.87
CA LYS A 44 -6.86 -11.75 4.56
C LYS A 44 -7.89 -10.86 3.85
N GLY A 45 -7.50 -10.21 2.77
CA GLY A 45 -8.33 -9.26 2.04
C GLY A 45 -8.05 -7.80 2.38
N PRO A 46 -8.38 -6.86 1.47
CA PRO A 46 -8.02 -5.45 1.59
C PRO A 46 -8.59 -4.77 2.83
N GLU A 47 -9.76 -5.19 3.31
CA GLU A 47 -10.41 -4.68 4.52
C GLU A 47 -9.54 -4.92 5.77
N ALA A 48 -8.93 -6.11 5.88
CA ALA A 48 -8.04 -6.43 6.99
C ALA A 48 -6.78 -5.54 6.99
N GLY A 49 -6.27 -5.21 5.80
CA GLY A 49 -5.19 -4.25 5.65
C GLY A 49 -5.61 -2.83 6.08
N LEU A 50 -6.78 -2.37 5.64
CA LEU A 50 -7.31 -1.05 5.98
C LEU A 50 -7.52 -0.89 7.49
N GLU A 51 -8.01 -1.92 8.17
CA GLU A 51 -8.15 -1.92 9.63
C GLU A 51 -6.80 -1.81 10.34
N LEU A 52 -5.78 -2.55 9.90
CA LEU A 52 -4.43 -2.45 10.47
C LEU A 52 -3.78 -1.08 10.17
N LEU A 53 -4.08 -0.49 9.01
CA LEU A 53 -3.55 0.81 8.61
C LEU A 53 -3.99 1.95 9.52
N LYS A 54 -5.16 1.84 10.18
CA LYS A 54 -5.66 2.85 11.13
C LYS A 54 -4.69 3.10 12.28
N ALA A 55 -3.96 2.07 12.73
CA ALA A 55 -2.95 2.24 13.78
C ALA A 55 -1.81 3.20 13.38
N LEU A 56 -1.55 3.36 12.08
CA LEU A 56 -0.53 4.28 11.57
C LEU A 56 -1.05 5.70 11.31
N ASP A 57 -2.37 5.94 11.34
CA ASP A 57 -2.92 7.29 11.23
C ASP A 57 -2.55 8.16 12.44
N ASP A 58 -2.49 7.54 13.62
CA ASP A 58 -2.15 8.21 14.86
C ASP A 58 -0.64 8.35 15.09
N ASP A 59 0.19 7.53 14.43
CA ASP A 59 1.66 7.57 14.55
C ASP A 59 2.22 8.89 13.97
N PRO A 60 2.80 9.78 14.81
CA PRO A 60 3.34 11.06 14.36
C PRO A 60 4.42 10.94 13.29
N ARG A 61 5.14 9.80 13.22
CA ARG A 61 6.20 9.52 12.24
C ARG A 61 5.65 9.23 10.85
N MET A 62 4.39 8.78 10.77
CA MET A 62 3.71 8.42 9.52
C MET A 62 2.69 9.47 9.08
N ARG A 63 2.31 10.37 9.97
CA ARG A 63 1.33 11.43 9.69
C ARG A 63 1.77 12.27 8.50
N GLY A 64 0.96 12.28 7.45
CA GLY A 64 1.23 13.03 6.21
C GLY A 64 2.32 12.41 5.32
N HIS A 65 2.83 11.21 5.65
CA HIS A 65 3.82 10.52 4.84
C HIS A 65 3.17 9.95 3.56
N TYR A 66 3.69 10.29 2.38
CA TYR A 66 3.10 9.90 1.09
C TYR A 66 2.91 8.38 0.92
N ARG A 67 3.81 7.55 1.50
CA ARG A 67 3.67 6.09 1.49
C ARG A 67 2.44 5.58 2.24
N LEU A 68 2.00 6.27 3.29
CA LEU A 68 0.77 5.91 3.99
C LEU A 68 -0.43 6.09 3.06
N ASP A 69 -0.48 7.22 2.33
CA ASP A 69 -1.49 7.48 1.30
C ASP A 69 -1.39 6.47 0.14
N ALA A 70 -0.20 6.14 -0.33
CA ALA A 70 -0.01 5.19 -1.43
C ALA A 70 -0.52 3.78 -1.10
N VAL A 71 -0.23 3.29 0.12
CA VAL A 71 -0.75 2.00 0.59
C VAL A 71 -2.25 2.06 0.76
N ARG A 72 -2.79 3.13 1.38
CA ARG A 72 -4.24 3.33 1.51
C ARG A 72 -4.96 3.31 0.16
N ALA A 73 -4.39 4.00 -0.83
CA ALA A 73 -4.91 4.04 -2.20
C ALA A 73 -4.98 2.64 -2.82
N HIS A 74 -3.89 1.87 -2.69
CA HIS A 74 -3.82 0.49 -3.20
C HIS A 74 -4.86 -0.43 -2.56
N LEU A 75 -5.08 -0.31 -1.25
CA LEU A 75 -6.07 -1.13 -0.56
C LEU A 75 -7.50 -0.78 -0.97
N TYR A 76 -7.82 0.51 -1.13
CA TYR A 76 -9.12 0.92 -1.66
C TYR A 76 -9.34 0.47 -3.11
N GLU A 77 -8.29 0.49 -3.94
CA GLU A 77 -8.36 -0.05 -5.31
C GLU A 77 -8.74 -1.53 -5.28
N ARG A 78 -8.07 -2.33 -4.43
CA ARG A 78 -8.36 -3.76 -4.26
C ARG A 78 -9.75 -4.03 -3.68
N ALA A 79 -10.23 -3.18 -2.78
CA ALA A 79 -11.58 -3.26 -2.22
C ALA A 79 -12.67 -2.78 -3.21
N GLY A 80 -12.29 -2.28 -4.39
CA GLY A 80 -13.22 -1.77 -5.41
C GLY A 80 -13.69 -0.33 -5.17
N ASP A 81 -13.26 0.34 -4.10
CA ASP A 81 -13.56 1.75 -3.85
C ASP A 81 -12.61 2.64 -4.66
N ARG A 82 -12.90 2.73 -5.96
CA ARG A 82 -12.12 3.54 -6.91
C ARG A 82 -12.05 5.01 -6.53
N GLY A 83 -13.12 5.56 -5.96
CA GLY A 83 -13.19 6.98 -5.58
C GLY A 83 -12.15 7.33 -4.52
N ARG A 84 -12.10 6.55 -3.44
CA ARG A 84 -11.09 6.74 -2.38
C ARG A 84 -9.69 6.39 -2.86
N ALA A 85 -9.55 5.36 -3.68
CA ALA A 85 -8.26 5.01 -4.27
C ALA A 85 -7.66 6.17 -5.06
N VAL A 86 -8.43 6.80 -5.96
CA VAL A 86 -7.99 7.96 -6.75
C VAL A 86 -7.58 9.12 -5.85
N ALA A 87 -8.38 9.45 -4.83
CA ALA A 87 -8.08 10.55 -3.93
C ALA A 87 -6.74 10.37 -3.22
N HIS A 88 -6.48 9.18 -2.67
CA HIS A 88 -5.22 8.90 -1.99
C HIS A 88 -4.03 8.77 -2.93
N TYR A 89 -4.20 8.23 -4.14
CA TYR A 89 -3.12 8.21 -5.13
C TYR A 89 -2.67 9.62 -5.53
N ARG A 90 -3.61 10.56 -5.71
CA ARG A 90 -3.28 11.97 -5.98
C ARG A 90 -2.56 12.61 -4.80
N ALA A 91 -3.08 12.43 -3.59
CA ALA A 91 -2.45 12.96 -2.39
C ALA A 91 -1.02 12.43 -2.18
N ALA A 92 -0.78 11.14 -2.47
CA ALA A 92 0.56 10.56 -2.44
C ALA A 92 1.49 11.16 -3.52
N ALA A 93 0.98 11.36 -4.73
CA ALA A 93 1.74 11.96 -5.83
C ALA A 93 2.16 13.40 -5.53
N GLU A 94 1.30 14.19 -4.89
CA GLU A 94 1.58 15.57 -4.50
C GLU A 94 2.67 15.69 -3.43
N ARG A 95 2.85 14.64 -2.61
CA ARG A 95 3.74 14.66 -1.42
C ARG A 95 5.09 13.99 -1.63
N THR A 96 5.25 13.14 -2.64
CA THR A 96 6.55 12.54 -2.93
C THR A 96 7.48 13.55 -3.61
N ALA A 97 8.75 13.55 -3.20
CA ALA A 97 9.81 14.31 -3.86
C ALA A 97 10.40 13.57 -5.09
N SER A 98 10.04 12.29 -5.28
CA SER A 98 10.53 11.46 -6.37
C SER A 98 9.66 11.62 -7.61
N ILE A 99 10.26 12.13 -8.69
CA ILE A 99 9.57 12.31 -9.98
C ILE A 99 9.02 10.98 -10.52
N PRO A 100 9.78 9.87 -10.58
CA PRO A 100 9.25 8.58 -11.03
C PRO A 100 8.07 8.07 -10.18
N GLU A 101 8.14 8.23 -8.86
CA GLU A 101 7.04 7.81 -7.98
C GLU A 101 5.79 8.66 -8.20
N ARG A 102 5.96 9.98 -8.33
CA ARG A 102 4.85 10.90 -8.62
C ARG A 102 4.14 10.51 -9.91
N ASP A 103 4.90 10.29 -10.98
CA ASP A 103 4.36 9.97 -12.29
C ASP A 103 3.62 8.62 -12.27
N TYR A 104 4.17 7.63 -11.56
CA TYR A 104 3.51 6.34 -11.34
C TYR A 104 2.19 6.48 -10.57
N LEU A 105 2.18 7.21 -9.46
CA LEU A 105 0.98 7.40 -8.62
C LEU A 105 -0.10 8.21 -9.36
N ALA A 106 0.30 9.24 -10.11
CA ALA A 106 -0.61 10.03 -10.95
C ALA A 106 -1.22 9.17 -12.07
N LEU A 107 -0.43 8.31 -12.70
CA LEU A 107 -0.91 7.37 -13.73
C LEU A 107 -1.93 6.38 -13.16
N LYS A 108 -1.68 5.83 -11.96
CA LYS A 108 -2.64 4.96 -11.26
C LYS A 108 -3.96 5.68 -10.99
N ALA A 109 -3.91 6.91 -10.47
CA ALA A 109 -5.11 7.73 -10.26
C ALA A 109 -5.88 8.00 -11.56
N ALA A 110 -5.18 8.33 -12.65
CA ALA A 110 -5.79 8.59 -13.94
C ALA A 110 -6.49 7.35 -14.52
N ARG A 111 -5.84 6.18 -14.48
CA ARG A 111 -6.40 4.91 -14.96
C ARG A 111 -7.69 4.54 -14.22
N LEU A 112 -7.68 4.65 -12.88
CA LEU A 112 -8.84 4.35 -12.06
C LEU A 112 -9.99 5.35 -12.29
N SER A 113 -9.67 6.62 -12.54
CA SER A 113 -10.67 7.65 -12.89
C SER A 113 -11.30 7.40 -14.26
N ALA A 114 -10.56 6.84 -15.20
CA ALA A 114 -11.02 6.53 -16.56
C ALA A 114 -11.83 5.22 -16.65
N GLY A 115 -12.01 4.49 -15.55
CA GLY A 115 -12.75 3.22 -15.52
C GLY A 115 -12.03 2.04 -16.20
N GLN A 116 -10.74 2.18 -16.53
CA GLN A 116 -9.97 1.09 -17.11
C GLN A 116 -9.48 0.16 -15.99
N PRO A 117 -9.76 -1.16 -16.08
CA PRO A 117 -9.20 -2.12 -15.12
C PRO A 117 -7.67 -2.12 -15.22
N ALA A 118 -7.00 -2.23 -14.06
CA ALA A 118 -5.57 -2.51 -14.02
C ALA A 118 -5.35 -3.89 -14.67
N GLY A 119 -4.64 -3.91 -15.81
CA GLY A 119 -4.18 -5.14 -16.45
C GLY A 119 -3.12 -5.85 -15.62
#